data_AF-A0A0L1LJD2-F1
#
_entry.id   AF-A0A0L1LJD2-F1
#
_cell.length_a   1.000
_cell.length_b   1.000
_cell.length_c   1.000
_cell.angle_alpha   90.00
_cell.angle_beta   90.00
_cell.angle_gamma   90.00
#
_symmetry.space_group_name_H-M   'P 1'
#
loop_
_entity.id
_entity.type
_entity.pdbx_description
1 polymer ?
#
loop_
_entity_poly.entity_id
_entity_poly.type
_entity_poly.pdbx_seq_one_letter_code
_entity_poly.pdbx_strand_id
1 'polypeptide(L)'
;MYPLIETLGATTDLTELSMLATVPEDAETLREGLQSELSALRTNTLDALVANAQQSQGDLARLHGVVVAIQSFDAARYESALAELAAAEQRRREAREQLFSPTELLGDPDEEWQKFIVAGDAYRRHLEKVQYPEDGDPCLYCMQELSPAALSLLNRYRTFLDETVLQQVVQTRKALQAAGLTIDATELTQALQYSTAQGEVEQTSKWATEAVSLLTNARTTIEETAKERPISNPTMPEKAGSLARDVASLLSAATDTHTKLADDRANAETLLVRKQRELVELEARMELQNSLDAARAYVQRAKRAQQLEKLSRSVSSGASKQLTVQSKLASEDLVNKNFEALFTDECRRLRAPKVALSFQGRSGRAERKKAVANYRPSSILSEGEQKVLAIADFLAESRMRGTKAPLVFDDPVTSLDYRRLDEVAARIQQLSERHQVIVLTHNIMFASALISERQNKKLRVKVYEVRDGGAAKGILAPDVEPRFDTPADLAKRVNTKLQTIPRAEPVLQDALIKETYDLIRAWCEAFVEQELLQNVTQRYRANIMMTRLAKIDTTRFDAAVEVIAPLFGRACDRMTGHSHAAEYMSTKPTITDLQEDWEAAKAARAAYIAT
;
A
#
# COMPACT_ATOMS: atom_id res chain seq x y z
N MET A 1 17.28 -31.22 1.31
CA MET A 1 17.64 -31.63 2.69
C MET A 1 16.44 -32.17 3.46
N TYR A 2 15.35 -31.41 3.61
CA TYR A 2 14.12 -31.89 4.28
C TYR A 2 13.57 -33.26 3.82
N PRO A 3 13.48 -33.58 2.51
CA PRO A 3 12.98 -34.89 2.07
C PRO A 3 13.89 -36.07 2.45
N LEU A 4 15.19 -35.82 2.59
CA LEU A 4 16.17 -36.86 2.95
C LEU A 4 16.12 -37.17 4.45
N ILE A 5 15.92 -36.15 5.29
CA ILE A 5 15.79 -36.31 6.73
C ILE A 5 14.49 -37.06 7.08
N GLU A 6 13.37 -36.74 6.40
CA GLU A 6 12.08 -37.40 6.62
C GLU A 6 12.10 -38.90 6.26
N THR A 7 12.99 -39.30 5.35
CA THR A 7 13.09 -40.68 4.85
C THR A 7 14.19 -41.50 5.53
N LEU A 8 14.86 -40.96 6.56
CA LEU A 8 15.85 -41.71 7.33
C LEU A 8 15.22 -42.96 7.95
N GLY A 9 15.88 -44.10 7.76
CA GLY A 9 15.38 -45.38 8.22
C GLY A 9 16.45 -46.47 8.21
N ALA A 10 16.02 -47.72 8.39
CA ALA A 10 16.94 -48.86 8.45
C ALA A 10 17.69 -49.12 7.14
N THR A 11 17.16 -48.65 6.01
CA THR A 11 17.73 -48.80 4.66
C THR A 11 18.66 -47.67 4.25
N THR A 12 18.78 -46.61 5.05
CA THR A 12 19.64 -45.46 4.72
C THR A 12 21.12 -45.87 4.69
N ASP A 13 21.81 -45.45 3.62
CA ASP A 13 23.26 -45.56 3.50
C ASP A 13 23.95 -44.43 4.28
N LEU A 14 24.75 -44.81 5.26
CA LEU A 14 25.50 -43.88 6.10
C LEU A 14 26.68 -43.24 5.35
N THR A 15 27.19 -43.92 4.31
CA THR A 15 28.29 -43.44 3.48
C THR A 15 27.80 -42.29 2.59
N GLU A 16 26.67 -42.47 1.92
CA GLU A 16 26.02 -41.44 1.09
C GLU A 16 25.63 -40.22 1.93
N LEU A 17 25.05 -40.43 3.11
CA LEU A 17 24.71 -39.36 4.05
C LEU A 17 25.94 -38.56 4.50
N SER A 18 27.09 -39.22 4.68
CA SER A 18 28.34 -38.55 5.06
C SER A 18 28.94 -37.75 3.92
N MET A 19 28.82 -38.22 2.67
CA MET A 19 29.26 -37.45 1.50
C MET A 19 28.43 -36.17 1.32
N LEU A 20 27.11 -36.26 1.51
CA LEU A 20 26.21 -35.09 1.43
C LEU A 20 26.44 -34.07 2.54
N ALA A 21 26.99 -34.50 3.68
CA ALA A 21 27.35 -33.65 4.81
C ALA A 21 28.75 -33.03 4.69
N THR A 22 29.45 -33.25 3.56
CA THR A 22 30.80 -32.70 3.37
C THR A 22 30.71 -31.22 3.00
N VAL A 23 31.44 -30.41 3.78
CA VAL A 23 31.44 -28.95 3.72
C VAL A 23 32.90 -28.46 3.62
N PRO A 24 33.21 -27.43 2.80
CA PRO A 24 34.55 -26.82 2.74
C PRO A 24 35.02 -26.29 4.10
N GLU A 25 36.33 -26.24 4.34
CA GLU A 25 36.90 -25.70 5.60
C GLU A 25 36.57 -24.21 5.83
N ASP A 26 36.29 -23.46 4.76
CA ASP A 26 35.97 -22.04 4.74
C ASP A 26 34.46 -21.74 4.57
N ALA A 27 33.59 -22.72 4.81
CA ALA A 27 32.17 -22.60 4.51
C ALA A 27 31.42 -21.48 5.23
N GLU A 28 31.80 -21.12 6.47
CA GLU A 28 31.19 -20.00 7.19
C GLU A 28 31.50 -18.68 6.48
N THR A 29 32.75 -18.50 6.04
CA THR A 29 33.20 -17.33 5.26
C THR A 29 32.55 -17.30 3.88
N LEU A 30 32.39 -18.45 3.23
CA LEU A 30 31.68 -18.56 1.95
C LEU A 30 30.19 -18.20 2.11
N ARG A 31 29.56 -18.63 3.20
CA ARG A 31 28.16 -18.30 3.52
C ARG A 31 27.98 -16.81 3.75
N GLU A 32 28.84 -16.18 4.55
CA GLU A 32 28.83 -14.73 4.77
C GLU A 32 29.07 -13.95 3.48
N GLY A 33 30.01 -14.40 2.64
CA GLY A 33 30.26 -13.84 1.31
C GLY A 33 29.03 -13.90 0.40
N LEU A 34 28.39 -15.07 0.30
CA LEU A 34 27.17 -15.26 -0.48
C LEU A 34 25.98 -14.43 0.04
N GLN A 35 25.83 -14.31 1.36
CA GLN A 35 24.79 -13.46 1.97
C GLN A 35 25.04 -11.97 1.67
N SER A 36 26.29 -11.52 1.72
CA SER A 36 26.69 -10.16 1.35
C SER A 36 26.42 -9.89 -0.14
N GLU A 37 26.85 -10.78 -1.04
CA GLU A 37 26.58 -10.69 -2.48
C GLU A 37 25.08 -10.64 -2.79
N LEU A 38 24.27 -11.47 -2.14
CA LEU A 38 22.81 -11.46 -2.29
C LEU A 38 22.18 -10.18 -1.76
N SER A 39 22.69 -9.62 -0.66
CA SER A 39 22.20 -8.35 -0.12
C SER A 39 22.48 -7.19 -1.08
N ALA A 40 23.66 -7.18 -1.70
CA ALA A 40 24.05 -6.19 -2.70
C ALA A 40 23.16 -6.28 -3.95
N LEU A 41 22.93 -7.51 -4.47
CA LEU A 41 22.08 -7.76 -5.64
C LEU A 41 20.59 -7.47 -5.40
N ARG A 42 20.11 -7.52 -4.15
CA ARG A 42 18.71 -7.23 -3.77
C ARG A 42 18.41 -5.74 -3.57
N THR A 43 19.41 -4.88 -3.61
CA THR A 43 19.18 -3.45 -3.45
C THR A 43 18.34 -2.96 -4.65
N ASN A 44 17.14 -2.42 -4.39
CA ASN A 44 16.14 -1.94 -5.37
C ASN A 44 16.62 -0.78 -6.30
N THR A 45 17.93 -0.55 -6.41
CA THR A 45 18.51 0.51 -7.23
C THR A 45 18.32 0.25 -8.71
N LEU A 46 18.47 -1.00 -9.18
CA LEU A 46 18.31 -1.33 -10.61
C LEU A 46 16.86 -1.19 -11.09
N ASP A 47 15.88 -1.61 -10.30
CA ASP A 47 14.46 -1.47 -10.66
C ASP A 47 14.05 0.00 -10.79
N ALA A 48 14.48 0.84 -9.85
CA ALA A 48 14.22 2.27 -9.91
C ALA A 48 14.90 2.92 -11.13
N LEU A 49 16.13 2.51 -11.47
CA LEU A 49 16.86 3.01 -12.64
C LEU A 49 16.20 2.57 -13.95
N VAL A 50 15.74 1.33 -14.06
CA VAL A 50 15.01 0.83 -15.24
C VAL A 50 13.69 1.58 -15.40
N ALA A 51 12.91 1.74 -14.32
CA ALA A 51 11.65 2.48 -14.36
C ALA A 51 11.85 3.95 -14.80
N ASN A 52 12.86 4.62 -14.25
CA ASN A 52 13.20 5.99 -14.64
C ASN A 52 13.66 6.09 -16.10
N ALA A 53 14.47 5.14 -16.57
CA ALA A 53 14.90 5.10 -17.97
C ALA A 53 13.74 4.84 -18.93
N GLN A 54 12.81 3.95 -18.57
CA GLN A 54 11.59 3.67 -19.33
C GLN A 54 10.68 4.89 -19.42
N GLN A 55 10.48 5.59 -18.29
CA GLN A 55 9.69 6.82 -18.25
C GLN A 55 10.30 7.90 -19.15
N SER A 56 11.61 8.14 -19.03
CA SER A 56 12.34 9.11 -19.86
C SER A 56 12.25 8.77 -21.35
N GLN A 57 12.40 7.49 -21.72
CA GLN A 57 12.21 7.03 -23.10
C GLN A 57 10.79 7.32 -23.60
N GLY A 58 9.76 7.02 -22.80
CA GLY A 58 8.37 7.27 -23.14
C GLY A 58 8.07 8.76 -23.37
N ASP A 59 8.59 9.61 -22.49
CA ASP A 59 8.39 11.06 -22.57
C ASP A 59 9.14 11.68 -23.77
N LEU A 60 10.36 11.20 -24.08
CA LEU A 60 11.09 11.61 -25.29
C LEU A 60 10.41 11.12 -26.57
N ALA A 61 9.85 9.91 -26.58
CA ALA A 61 9.10 9.39 -27.72
C ALA A 61 7.85 10.23 -27.99
N ARG A 62 7.17 10.63 -26.92
CA ARG A 62 6.01 11.53 -26.96
C ARG A 62 6.39 12.89 -27.55
N LEU A 63 7.42 13.52 -26.98
CA LEU A 63 7.92 14.79 -27.47
C LEU A 63 8.32 14.71 -28.94
N HIS A 64 9.04 13.67 -29.34
CA HIS A 64 9.41 13.44 -30.73
C HIS A 64 8.18 13.37 -31.64
N GLY A 65 7.15 12.62 -31.26
CA GLY A 65 5.90 12.53 -32.02
C GLY A 65 5.21 13.88 -32.22
N VAL A 66 5.12 14.68 -31.15
CA VAL A 66 4.53 16.03 -31.21
C VAL A 66 5.37 16.97 -32.09
N VAL A 67 6.70 16.95 -31.94
CA VAL A 67 7.60 17.79 -32.74
C VAL A 67 7.54 17.41 -34.23
N VAL A 68 7.46 16.12 -34.56
CA VAL A 68 7.28 15.65 -35.95
C VAL A 68 5.93 16.08 -36.51
N ALA A 69 4.85 16.04 -35.71
CA ALA A 69 3.56 16.56 -36.14
C ALA A 69 3.62 18.05 -36.46
N ILE A 70 4.29 18.85 -35.62
CA ILE A 70 4.53 20.28 -35.86
C ILE A 70 5.38 20.50 -37.11
N GLN A 71 6.41 19.68 -37.32
CA GLN A 71 7.26 19.75 -38.52
C GLN A 71 6.48 19.46 -39.81
N SER A 72 5.50 18.56 -39.75
CA SER A 72 4.66 18.20 -40.90
C SER A 72 3.57 19.24 -41.24
N PHE A 73 3.37 20.23 -40.37
CA PHE A 73 2.37 21.28 -40.59
C PHE A 73 2.78 22.20 -41.74
N ASP A 74 1.92 22.31 -42.75
CA ASP A 74 2.12 23.20 -43.89
C ASP A 74 1.44 24.56 -43.64
N ALA A 75 2.20 25.44 -42.98
CA ALA A 75 1.80 26.81 -42.67
C ALA A 75 1.38 27.60 -43.93
N ALA A 76 2.09 27.42 -45.05
CA ALA A 76 1.81 28.13 -46.29
C ALA A 76 0.49 27.66 -46.93
N ARG A 77 0.23 26.35 -46.90
CA ARG A 77 -1.04 25.78 -47.36
C ARG A 77 -2.21 26.23 -46.51
N TYR A 78 -2.06 26.32 -45.19
CA TYR A 78 -3.11 26.84 -44.30
C TYR A 78 -3.44 28.30 -44.64
N GLU A 79 -2.43 29.17 -44.74
CA GLU A 79 -2.63 30.58 -45.11
C GLU A 79 -3.23 30.76 -46.51
N SER A 80 -2.82 29.93 -47.48
CA SER A 80 -3.44 29.90 -48.81
C SER A 80 -4.91 29.51 -48.75
N ALA A 81 -5.25 28.46 -47.99
CA ALA A 81 -6.64 28.02 -47.81
C ALA A 81 -7.50 29.09 -47.10
N LEU A 82 -6.91 29.86 -46.19
CA LEU A 82 -7.57 30.96 -45.50
C LEU A 82 -7.87 32.11 -46.46
N ALA A 83 -6.91 32.48 -47.32
CA ALA A 83 -7.10 33.47 -48.37
C ALA A 83 -8.14 33.01 -49.41
N GLU A 84 -8.15 31.74 -49.79
CA GLU A 84 -9.16 31.15 -50.69
C GLU A 84 -10.57 31.19 -50.07
N LEU A 85 -10.70 30.90 -48.78
CA LEU A 85 -11.97 31.04 -48.06
C LEU A 85 -12.44 32.51 -48.04
N ALA A 86 -11.56 33.45 -47.70
CA ALA A 86 -11.89 34.87 -47.72
C ALA A 86 -12.31 35.35 -49.12
N ALA A 87 -11.65 34.90 -50.18
CA ALA A 87 -12.00 35.21 -51.56
C ALA A 87 -13.32 34.55 -51.99
N ALA A 88 -13.63 33.34 -51.54
CA ALA A 88 -14.91 32.69 -51.79
C ALA A 88 -16.06 33.41 -51.05
N GLU A 89 -15.85 33.82 -49.80
CA GLU A 89 -16.82 34.61 -49.04
C GLU A 89 -17.03 36.01 -49.64
N GLN A 90 -15.98 36.64 -50.17
CA GLN A 90 -16.09 37.91 -50.88
C GLN A 90 -16.90 37.77 -52.17
N ARG A 91 -16.62 36.75 -53.00
CA ARG A 91 -17.43 36.45 -54.20
C ARG A 91 -18.88 36.16 -53.85
N ARG A 92 -19.14 35.50 -52.72
CA ARG A 92 -20.50 35.29 -52.19
C ARG A 92 -21.20 36.62 -51.88
N ARG A 93 -20.51 37.57 -51.25
CA ARG A 93 -21.06 38.91 -50.96
C ARG A 93 -21.36 39.68 -52.25
N GLU A 94 -20.42 39.70 -53.19
CA GLU A 94 -20.58 40.37 -54.48
C GLU A 94 -21.73 39.77 -55.31
N ALA A 95 -21.89 38.44 -55.31
CA ALA A 95 -23.01 37.79 -55.98
C ALA A 95 -24.37 38.21 -55.41
N ARG A 96 -24.46 38.45 -54.09
CA ARG A 96 -25.67 38.97 -53.44
C ARG A 96 -25.96 40.40 -53.89
N GLU A 97 -24.94 41.26 -53.92
CA GLU A 97 -25.07 42.67 -54.31
C GLU A 97 -25.41 42.83 -55.81
N GLN A 98 -24.94 41.95 -56.68
CA GLN A 98 -25.29 41.96 -58.10
C GLN A 98 -26.72 41.50 -58.37
N LEU A 99 -27.23 40.57 -57.56
CA LEU A 99 -28.56 39.98 -57.75
C LEU A 99 -29.67 40.74 -57.03
N PHE A 100 -29.40 41.50 -55.97
CA PHE A 100 -30.42 42.17 -55.14
C PHE A 100 -30.03 43.61 -54.81
N SER A 101 -30.98 44.55 -54.94
CA SER A 101 -30.76 45.91 -54.45
C SER A 101 -30.97 46.01 -52.93
N PRO A 102 -30.36 46.98 -52.23
CA PRO A 102 -30.43 47.11 -50.76
C PRO A 102 -31.85 47.24 -50.20
N THR A 103 -32.81 47.67 -51.04
CA THR A 103 -34.21 47.87 -50.69
C THR A 103 -35.09 46.62 -50.89
N GLU A 104 -34.58 45.58 -51.55
CA GLU A 104 -35.35 44.37 -51.89
C GLU A 104 -35.26 43.27 -50.82
N LEU A 105 -34.23 43.29 -49.99
CA LEU A 105 -34.02 42.32 -48.92
C LEU A 105 -34.10 43.02 -47.57
N LEU A 106 -34.73 42.34 -46.61
CA LEU A 106 -34.81 42.82 -45.23
C LEU A 106 -33.50 42.51 -44.51
N GLY A 107 -32.95 43.52 -43.84
CA GLY A 107 -31.75 43.39 -43.02
C GLY A 107 -30.44 43.52 -43.80
N ASP A 108 -29.36 43.60 -43.02
CA ASP A 108 -28.00 43.69 -43.55
C ASP A 108 -27.58 42.40 -44.28
N PRO A 109 -26.45 42.41 -45.02
CA PRO A 109 -25.84 41.21 -45.60
C PRO A 109 -25.34 40.19 -44.56
N ASP A 110 -26.25 39.55 -43.84
CA ASP A 110 -25.93 38.50 -42.86
C ASP A 110 -26.17 37.07 -43.40
N GLU A 111 -25.73 36.08 -42.62
CA GLU A 111 -25.83 34.66 -42.98
C GLU A 111 -27.23 34.07 -42.72
N GLU A 112 -28.12 34.75 -42.00
CA GLU A 112 -29.42 34.21 -41.59
C GLU A 112 -30.40 34.19 -42.77
N TRP A 113 -30.43 35.26 -43.56
CA TRP A 113 -31.21 35.27 -44.80
C TRP A 113 -30.78 34.15 -45.76
N GLN A 114 -29.47 33.88 -45.83
CA GLN A 114 -28.95 32.81 -46.67
C GLN A 114 -29.40 31.43 -46.18
N LYS A 115 -29.32 31.16 -44.89
CA LYS A 115 -29.83 29.91 -44.29
C LYS A 115 -31.32 29.72 -44.60
N PHE A 116 -32.09 30.80 -44.57
CA PHE A 116 -33.51 30.79 -44.92
C PHE A 116 -33.76 30.36 -46.37
N ILE A 117 -33.10 30.97 -47.35
CA ILE A 117 -33.32 30.61 -48.76
C ILE A 117 -32.77 29.20 -49.10
N VAL A 118 -31.68 28.76 -48.47
CA VAL A 118 -31.16 27.39 -48.62
C VAL A 118 -32.15 26.37 -48.06
N ALA A 119 -32.73 26.64 -46.88
CA ALA A 119 -33.77 25.78 -46.31
C ALA A 119 -35.04 25.77 -47.18
N GLY A 120 -35.41 26.91 -47.75
CA GLY A 120 -36.52 27.02 -48.71
C GLY A 120 -36.31 26.18 -49.97
N ASP A 121 -35.11 26.18 -50.53
CA ASP A 121 -34.78 25.35 -51.69
C ASP A 121 -34.68 23.86 -51.35
N ALA A 122 -34.15 23.51 -50.17
CA ALA A 122 -34.19 22.13 -49.67
C ALA A 122 -35.63 21.62 -49.53
N TYR A 123 -36.54 22.45 -49.04
CA TYR A 123 -37.97 22.11 -48.95
C TYR A 123 -38.60 21.95 -50.33
N ARG A 124 -38.32 22.85 -51.28
CA ARG A 124 -38.75 22.71 -52.69
C ARG A 124 -38.28 21.39 -53.31
N ARG A 125 -37.01 21.01 -53.10
CA ARG A 125 -36.45 19.73 -53.57
C ARG A 125 -37.13 18.53 -52.91
N HIS A 126 -37.42 18.60 -51.62
CA HIS A 126 -38.17 17.56 -50.90
C HIS A 126 -39.59 17.36 -51.49
N LEU A 127 -40.21 18.43 -51.97
CA LEU A 127 -41.50 18.38 -52.67
C LEU A 127 -41.38 17.98 -54.15
N GLU A 128 -40.18 17.61 -54.62
CA GLU A 128 -39.88 17.22 -56.01
C GLU A 128 -40.24 18.30 -57.05
N LYS A 129 -40.38 19.56 -56.63
CA LYS A 129 -40.76 20.69 -57.48
C LYS A 129 -39.55 21.29 -58.22
N VAL A 130 -38.99 20.55 -59.18
CA VAL A 130 -37.76 20.92 -59.90
C VAL A 130 -37.91 22.23 -60.69
N GLN A 131 -39.09 22.45 -61.31
CA GLN A 131 -39.34 23.58 -62.21
C GLN A 131 -39.79 24.86 -61.47
N TYR A 132 -40.27 24.74 -60.23
CA TYR A 132 -40.74 25.86 -59.41
C TYR A 132 -39.68 26.97 -59.24
N PRO A 133 -40.05 28.25 -59.33
CA PRO A 133 -41.40 28.77 -59.56
C PRO A 133 -41.76 28.93 -61.05
N GLU A 134 -42.97 28.51 -61.45
CA GLU A 134 -43.59 28.83 -62.75
C GLU A 134 -44.74 29.83 -62.61
N ASP A 135 -45.19 30.39 -63.74
CA ASP A 135 -46.33 31.30 -63.74
C ASP A 135 -47.61 30.59 -63.24
N GLY A 136 -48.31 31.20 -62.28
CA GLY A 136 -49.47 30.61 -61.60
C GLY A 136 -49.15 29.66 -60.43
N ASP A 137 -47.88 29.39 -60.10
CA ASP A 137 -47.54 28.63 -58.90
C ASP A 137 -47.88 29.41 -57.61
N PRO A 138 -48.35 28.74 -56.53
CA PRO A 138 -48.48 29.35 -55.21
C PRO A 138 -47.14 29.35 -54.46
N CYS A 139 -46.90 30.39 -53.66
CA CYS A 139 -45.74 30.49 -52.79
C CYS A 139 -45.69 29.34 -51.78
N LEU A 140 -44.56 28.62 -51.69
CA LEU A 140 -44.38 27.47 -50.79
C LEU A 140 -44.51 27.80 -49.29
N TYR A 141 -44.45 29.07 -48.90
CA TYR A 141 -44.56 29.49 -47.51
C TYR A 141 -45.97 29.99 -47.16
N CYS A 142 -46.51 30.97 -47.89
CA CYS A 142 -47.80 31.59 -47.58
C CYS A 142 -48.97 31.08 -48.43
N MET A 143 -48.72 30.20 -49.41
CA MET A 143 -49.72 29.60 -50.32
C MET A 143 -50.49 30.59 -51.21
N GLN A 144 -50.05 31.85 -51.30
CA GLN A 144 -50.63 32.85 -52.20
C GLN A 144 -50.06 32.71 -53.61
N GLU A 145 -50.86 33.04 -54.64
CA GLU A 145 -50.43 33.07 -56.03
C GLU A 145 -49.25 34.05 -56.23
N LEU A 146 -48.21 33.61 -56.94
CA LEU A 146 -47.01 34.40 -57.16
C LEU A 146 -47.27 35.53 -58.16
N SER A 147 -47.10 36.78 -57.72
CA SER A 147 -47.08 37.93 -58.64
C SER A 147 -45.83 37.90 -59.53
N PRO A 148 -45.82 38.63 -60.66
CA PRO A 148 -44.63 38.71 -61.53
C PRO A 148 -43.36 39.18 -60.80
N ALA A 149 -43.51 40.07 -59.82
CA ALA A 149 -42.41 40.53 -58.97
C ALA A 149 -41.91 39.43 -58.02
N ALA A 150 -42.81 38.66 -57.42
CA ALA A 150 -42.46 37.53 -56.53
C ALA A 150 -41.81 36.38 -57.31
N LEU A 151 -42.31 36.07 -58.50
CA LEU A 151 -41.71 35.10 -59.42
C LEU A 151 -40.28 35.49 -59.79
N SER A 152 -40.06 36.76 -60.16
CA SER A 152 -38.73 37.30 -60.45
C SER A 152 -37.78 37.23 -59.25
N LEU A 153 -38.25 37.57 -58.06
CA LEU A 153 -37.46 37.48 -56.81
C LEU A 153 -37.04 36.04 -56.50
N LEU A 154 -37.96 35.09 -56.56
CA LEU A 154 -37.66 33.68 -56.32
C LEU A 154 -36.73 33.08 -57.38
N ASN A 155 -36.86 33.49 -58.64
CA ASN A 155 -35.91 33.08 -59.68
C ASN A 155 -34.50 33.63 -59.42
N ARG A 156 -34.36 34.88 -58.93
CA ARG A 156 -33.05 35.40 -58.50
C ARG A 156 -32.51 34.67 -57.27
N TYR A 157 -33.36 34.23 -56.33
CA TYR A 157 -32.94 33.34 -55.25
C TYR A 157 -32.37 32.03 -55.81
N ARG A 158 -33.00 31.43 -56.82
CA ARG A 158 -32.48 30.24 -57.50
C ARG A 158 -31.14 30.51 -58.19
N THR A 159 -30.98 31.66 -58.85
CA THR A 159 -29.71 32.06 -59.46
C THR A 159 -28.61 32.26 -58.41
N PHE A 160 -28.94 32.81 -57.24
CA PHE A 160 -27.98 32.96 -56.14
C PHE A 160 -27.62 31.62 -55.50
N LEU A 161 -28.58 30.69 -55.43
CA LEU A 161 -28.39 29.32 -54.95
C LEU A 161 -27.75 28.41 -55.99
N ASP A 162 -27.52 28.90 -57.22
CA ASP A 162 -26.83 28.14 -58.25
C ASP A 162 -25.46 27.69 -57.71
N GLU A 163 -25.23 26.39 -57.77
CA GLU A 163 -24.54 25.67 -56.69
C GLU A 163 -23.06 26.07 -56.54
N THR A 164 -22.49 26.73 -57.54
CA THR A 164 -21.06 27.00 -57.67
C THR A 164 -20.48 27.86 -56.53
N VAL A 165 -21.13 28.97 -56.16
CA VAL A 165 -20.58 29.91 -55.17
C VAL A 165 -20.69 29.35 -53.74
N LEU A 166 -21.82 28.71 -53.43
CA LEU A 166 -22.06 28.13 -52.11
C LEU A 166 -21.24 26.85 -51.89
N GLN A 167 -21.16 25.98 -52.89
CA GLN A 167 -20.29 24.79 -52.83
C GLN A 167 -18.83 25.21 -52.69
N GLN A 168 -18.41 26.29 -53.34
CA GLN A 168 -17.04 26.76 -53.24
C GLN A 168 -16.68 27.24 -51.83
N VAL A 169 -17.56 27.96 -51.12
CA VAL A 169 -17.34 28.33 -49.70
C VAL A 169 -17.27 27.10 -48.80
N VAL A 170 -18.15 26.11 -49.00
CA VAL A 170 -18.12 24.87 -48.22
C VAL A 170 -16.84 24.08 -48.50
N GLN A 171 -16.41 24.01 -49.76
CA GLN A 171 -15.20 23.30 -50.17
C GLN A 171 -13.94 23.97 -49.63
N THR A 172 -13.82 25.30 -49.72
CA THR A 172 -12.67 26.04 -49.20
C THR A 172 -12.62 25.99 -47.67
N ARG A 173 -13.76 26.07 -46.97
CA ARG A 173 -13.80 25.90 -45.50
C ARG A 173 -13.36 24.49 -45.07
N LYS A 174 -13.79 23.44 -45.78
CA LYS A 174 -13.30 22.07 -45.53
C LYS A 174 -11.80 21.93 -45.80
N ALA A 175 -11.30 22.55 -46.88
CA ALA A 175 -9.88 22.54 -47.20
C ALA A 175 -9.05 23.27 -46.12
N LEU A 176 -9.56 24.39 -45.59
CA LEU A 176 -8.95 25.11 -44.47
C LEU A 176 -8.89 24.26 -43.19
N GLN A 177 -10.00 23.63 -42.81
CA GLN A 177 -10.06 22.75 -41.64
C GLN A 177 -9.09 21.57 -41.76
N ALA A 178 -8.99 20.97 -42.95
CA ALA A 178 -8.04 19.87 -43.21
C ALA A 178 -6.57 20.33 -43.25
N ALA A 179 -6.32 21.61 -43.51
CA ALA A 179 -4.99 22.21 -43.47
C ALA A 179 -4.60 22.71 -42.07
N GLY A 180 -5.53 22.77 -41.11
CA GLY A 180 -5.29 23.22 -39.75
C GLY A 180 -4.40 22.25 -38.95
N LEU A 181 -3.69 22.77 -37.94
CA LEU A 181 -2.83 21.97 -37.09
C LEU A 181 -3.67 21.18 -36.08
N THR A 182 -3.56 19.85 -36.11
CA THR A 182 -4.25 18.96 -35.17
C THR A 182 -3.25 18.12 -34.39
N ILE A 183 -3.21 18.32 -33.07
CA ILE A 183 -2.40 17.54 -32.12
C ILE A 183 -3.31 17.22 -30.92
N ASP A 184 -3.20 16.00 -30.37
CA ASP A 184 -3.93 15.65 -29.16
C ASP A 184 -3.52 16.57 -27.99
N ALA A 185 -4.52 17.14 -27.31
CA ALA A 185 -4.30 18.13 -26.26
C ALA A 185 -3.57 17.55 -25.04
N THR A 186 -3.77 16.26 -24.77
CA THR A 186 -3.11 15.54 -23.67
C THR A 186 -1.64 15.30 -24.00
N GLU A 187 -1.38 14.83 -25.21
CA GLU A 187 -0.03 14.60 -25.74
C GLU A 187 0.80 15.90 -25.73
N LEU A 188 0.22 17.01 -26.20
CA LEU A 188 0.85 18.32 -26.19
C LEU A 188 1.15 18.81 -24.76
N THR A 189 0.19 18.64 -23.84
CA THR A 189 0.35 19.07 -22.44
C THR A 189 1.44 18.26 -21.74
N GLN A 190 1.48 16.94 -21.94
CA GLN A 190 2.50 16.07 -21.35
C GLN A 190 3.89 16.36 -21.92
N ALA A 191 4.02 16.55 -23.23
CA ALA A 191 5.28 16.96 -23.85
C ALA A 191 5.77 18.30 -23.29
N LEU A 192 4.87 19.27 -23.08
CA LEU A 192 5.21 20.57 -22.51
C LEU A 192 5.69 20.43 -21.06
N GLN A 193 4.95 19.70 -20.22
CA GLN A 193 5.34 19.45 -18.82
C GLN A 193 6.70 18.78 -18.71
N TYR A 194 6.96 17.75 -19.53
CA TYR A 194 8.25 17.07 -19.56
C TYR A 194 9.37 18.03 -19.98
N SER A 195 9.20 18.78 -21.08
CA SER A 195 10.22 19.74 -21.53
C SER A 195 10.48 20.86 -20.52
N THR A 196 9.44 21.34 -19.82
CA THR A 196 9.61 22.34 -18.73
C THR A 196 10.41 21.76 -17.58
N ALA A 197 10.08 20.55 -17.11
CA ALA A 197 10.80 19.89 -16.03
C ALA A 197 12.28 19.67 -16.38
N GLN A 198 12.59 19.24 -17.61
CA GLN A 198 13.98 19.06 -18.07
C GLN A 198 14.74 20.38 -18.16
N GLY A 199 14.08 21.47 -18.55
CA GLY A 199 14.68 22.81 -18.54
C GLY A 199 15.06 23.31 -17.13
N GLU A 200 14.25 22.99 -16.12
CA GLU A 200 14.50 23.36 -14.72
C GLU A 200 15.58 22.51 -14.06
N VAL A 201 15.61 21.21 -14.34
CA VAL A 201 16.57 20.26 -13.77
C VAL A 201 17.99 20.52 -14.28
N GLU A 202 18.15 20.83 -15.56
CA GLU A 202 19.46 20.85 -16.20
C GLU A 202 20.01 22.26 -16.47
N GLN A 203 19.27 23.33 -16.14
CA GLN A 203 19.56 24.78 -16.29
C GLN A 203 20.19 25.27 -17.62
N THR A 204 20.49 24.36 -18.56
CA THR A 204 21.33 24.56 -19.75
C THR A 204 20.91 23.67 -20.91
N SER A 205 19.87 22.83 -20.75
CA SER A 205 19.38 21.96 -21.82
C SER A 205 18.67 22.78 -22.91
N LYS A 206 19.47 23.23 -23.89
CA LYS A 206 19.06 24.08 -25.01
C LYS A 206 17.85 23.51 -25.76
N TRP A 207 17.85 22.19 -25.99
CA TRP A 207 16.75 21.48 -26.66
C TRP A 207 15.43 21.59 -25.86
N ALA A 208 15.48 21.58 -24.53
CA ALA A 208 14.29 21.62 -23.68
C ALA A 208 13.64 23.01 -23.71
N THR A 209 14.44 24.07 -23.65
CA THR A 209 13.95 25.46 -23.80
C THR A 209 13.38 25.71 -25.19
N GLU A 210 14.04 25.19 -26.23
CA GLU A 210 13.54 25.25 -27.61
C GLU A 210 12.23 24.47 -27.77
N ALA A 211 12.11 23.30 -27.14
CA ALA A 211 10.89 22.50 -27.09
C ALA A 211 9.74 23.25 -26.40
N VAL A 212 9.95 23.83 -25.22
CA VAL A 212 8.92 24.61 -24.51
C VAL A 212 8.41 25.76 -25.38
N SER A 213 9.32 26.50 -26.02
CA SER A 213 8.97 27.58 -26.94
C SER A 213 8.16 27.08 -28.14
N LEU A 214 8.60 26.00 -28.77
CA LEU A 214 7.92 25.39 -29.92
C LEU A 214 6.53 24.89 -29.58
N LEU A 215 6.39 24.14 -28.48
CA LEU A 215 5.11 23.58 -28.02
C LEU A 215 4.12 24.68 -27.60
N THR A 216 4.62 25.77 -27.02
CA THR A 216 3.79 26.95 -26.70
C THR A 216 3.27 27.61 -27.97
N ASN A 217 4.12 27.77 -28.99
CA ASN A 217 3.70 28.31 -30.29
C ASN A 217 2.71 27.38 -30.98
N ALA A 218 2.91 26.07 -30.92
CA ALA A 218 1.99 25.08 -31.47
C ALA A 218 0.61 25.16 -30.82
N ARG A 219 0.54 25.33 -29.50
CA ARG A 219 -0.72 25.55 -28.78
C ARG A 219 -1.46 26.77 -29.32
N THR A 220 -0.76 27.90 -29.50
CA THR A 220 -1.35 29.12 -30.08
C THR A 220 -1.84 28.86 -31.52
N THR A 221 -1.06 28.19 -32.34
CA THR A 221 -1.44 27.86 -33.73
C THR A 221 -2.63 26.91 -33.81
N ILE A 222 -2.75 25.94 -32.90
CA ILE A 222 -3.95 25.09 -32.80
C ILE A 222 -5.19 25.94 -32.50
N GLU A 223 -5.09 26.91 -31.59
CA GLU A 223 -6.20 27.81 -31.29
C GLU A 223 -6.54 28.76 -32.44
N GLU A 224 -5.55 29.26 -33.17
CA GLU A 224 -5.72 30.14 -34.34
C GLU A 224 -6.39 29.38 -35.49
N THR A 225 -5.90 28.18 -35.78
CA THR A 225 -6.44 27.32 -36.86
C THR A 225 -7.86 26.82 -36.55
N ALA A 226 -8.15 26.49 -35.28
CA ALA A 226 -9.51 26.15 -34.84
C ALA A 226 -10.49 27.32 -34.95
N LYS A 227 -10.01 28.57 -34.90
CA LYS A 227 -10.81 29.80 -35.01
C LYS A 227 -10.82 30.40 -36.43
N GLU A 228 -10.28 29.69 -37.43
CA GLU A 228 -10.16 30.16 -38.83
C GLU A 228 -9.43 31.52 -38.92
N ARG A 229 -8.34 31.71 -38.15
CA ARG A 229 -7.54 32.95 -38.11
C ARG A 229 -6.15 32.78 -38.76
N PRO A 230 -5.52 33.89 -39.19
CA PRO A 230 -4.11 33.87 -39.61
C PRO A 230 -3.21 33.39 -38.49
N ILE A 231 -2.12 32.70 -38.83
CA ILE A 231 -1.19 32.16 -37.85
C ILE A 231 -0.12 33.18 -37.47
N SER A 232 0.15 33.31 -36.17
CA SER A 232 1.17 34.26 -35.68
C SER A 232 2.60 33.74 -35.86
N ASN A 233 2.80 32.42 -36.04
CA ASN A 233 4.11 31.76 -36.04
C ASN A 233 4.34 30.86 -37.28
N PRO A 234 4.42 31.41 -38.51
CA PRO A 234 4.50 30.61 -39.74
C PRO A 234 5.82 29.83 -39.90
N THR A 235 6.91 30.25 -39.24
CA THR A 235 8.23 29.59 -39.31
C THR A 235 8.40 28.46 -38.27
N MET A 236 7.35 28.15 -37.50
CA MET A 236 7.37 27.09 -36.49
C MET A 236 7.75 25.71 -37.06
N PRO A 237 7.22 25.24 -38.22
CA PRO A 237 7.58 23.93 -38.77
C PRO A 237 9.07 23.78 -39.10
N GLU A 238 9.72 24.86 -39.55
CA GLU A 238 11.16 24.87 -39.84
C GLU A 238 11.99 24.68 -38.57
N LYS A 239 11.62 25.37 -37.48
CA LYS A 239 12.24 25.23 -36.16
C LYS A 239 11.99 23.84 -35.55
N ALA A 240 10.83 23.25 -35.82
CA ALA A 240 10.54 21.88 -35.41
C ALA A 240 11.48 20.87 -36.08
N GLY A 241 11.89 21.11 -37.33
CA GLY A 241 12.80 20.22 -38.05
C GLY A 241 14.21 20.09 -37.43
N SER A 242 14.77 21.15 -36.84
CA SER A 242 16.03 21.04 -36.10
C SER A 242 15.84 20.31 -34.78
N LEU A 243 14.81 20.68 -34.01
CA LEU A 243 14.52 20.07 -32.73
C LEU A 243 14.16 18.58 -32.86
N ALA A 244 13.48 18.18 -33.94
CA ALA A 244 13.15 16.78 -34.22
C ALA A 244 14.40 15.90 -34.27
N ARG A 245 15.49 16.38 -34.89
CA ARG A 245 16.76 15.64 -34.94
C ARG A 245 17.43 15.51 -33.58
N ASP A 246 17.42 16.59 -32.80
CA ASP A 246 18.01 16.60 -31.46
C ASP A 246 17.24 15.66 -30.52
N VAL A 247 15.91 15.74 -30.51
CA VAL A 247 15.04 14.85 -29.72
C VAL A 247 15.15 13.40 -30.21
N ALA A 248 15.28 13.14 -31.52
CA ALA A 248 15.50 11.80 -32.05
C ALA A 248 16.82 11.18 -31.55
N SER A 249 17.90 11.98 -31.51
CA SER A 249 19.19 11.54 -30.96
C SER A 249 19.09 11.22 -29.48
N LEU A 250 18.39 12.06 -28.71
CA LEU A 250 18.14 11.83 -27.28
C LEU A 250 17.28 10.58 -27.04
N LEU A 251 16.24 10.39 -27.84
CA LEU A 251 15.39 9.20 -27.78
C LEU A 251 16.18 7.92 -28.08
N SER A 252 17.09 7.96 -29.06
CA SER A 252 17.99 6.82 -29.35
C SER A 252 18.88 6.52 -28.15
N ALA A 253 19.53 7.53 -27.57
CA ALA A 253 20.39 7.35 -26.39
C ALA A 253 19.62 6.86 -25.16
N ALA A 254 18.40 7.36 -24.94
CA ALA A 254 17.52 6.90 -23.86
C ALA A 254 17.08 5.45 -24.07
N THR A 255 16.79 5.06 -25.32
CA THR A 255 16.45 3.67 -25.67
C THR A 255 17.63 2.73 -25.43
N ASP A 256 18.85 3.11 -25.84
CA ASP A 256 20.07 2.34 -25.58
C ASP A 256 20.36 2.21 -24.07
N THR A 257 20.11 3.27 -23.31
CA THR A 257 20.28 3.26 -21.84
C THR A 257 19.26 2.34 -21.17
N HIS A 258 17.98 2.43 -21.57
CA HIS A 258 16.93 1.58 -21.03
C HIS A 258 17.17 0.10 -21.35
N THR A 259 17.54 -0.24 -22.60
CA THR A 259 17.86 -1.62 -22.99
C THR A 259 19.03 -2.18 -22.20
N LYS A 260 20.13 -1.43 -22.06
CA LYS A 260 21.27 -1.84 -21.24
C LYS A 260 20.90 -2.08 -19.77
N LEU A 261 20.15 -1.17 -19.16
CA LEU A 261 19.71 -1.34 -17.76
C LEU A 261 18.75 -2.52 -17.59
N ALA A 262 17.87 -2.77 -18.56
CA ALA A 262 16.98 -3.92 -18.56
C ALA A 262 17.76 -5.25 -18.67
N ASP A 263 18.80 -5.30 -19.49
CA ASP A 263 19.70 -6.46 -19.62
C ASP A 263 20.50 -6.68 -18.32
N ASP A 264 21.05 -5.61 -17.73
CA ASP A 264 21.76 -5.66 -16.45
C ASP A 264 20.85 -6.19 -15.33
N ARG A 265 19.57 -5.76 -15.31
CA ARG A 265 18.55 -6.27 -14.37
C ARG A 265 18.28 -7.75 -14.59
N ALA A 266 18.08 -8.19 -15.82
CA ALA A 266 17.82 -9.60 -16.14
C ALA A 266 19.02 -10.51 -15.77
N ASN A 267 20.24 -10.02 -16.00
CA ASN A 267 21.46 -10.71 -15.60
C ASN A 267 21.60 -10.77 -14.07
N ALA A 268 21.31 -9.67 -13.36
CA ALA A 268 21.32 -9.63 -11.90
C ALA A 268 20.29 -10.58 -11.29
N GLU A 269 19.08 -10.67 -11.85
CA GLU A 269 18.04 -11.60 -11.42
C GLU A 269 18.48 -13.07 -11.60
N THR A 270 19.06 -13.39 -12.76
CA THR A 270 19.61 -14.73 -13.03
C THR A 270 20.74 -15.09 -12.06
N LEU A 271 21.65 -14.14 -11.80
CA LEU A 271 22.74 -14.31 -10.85
C LEU A 271 22.24 -14.48 -9.41
N LEU A 272 21.21 -13.71 -9.02
CA LEU A 272 20.57 -13.79 -7.71
C LEU A 272 19.96 -15.19 -7.49
N VAL A 273 19.20 -15.71 -8.46
CA VAL A 273 18.61 -17.07 -8.36
C VAL A 273 19.69 -18.12 -8.18
N ARG A 274 20.78 -18.04 -8.96
CA ARG A 274 21.92 -18.96 -8.86
C ARG A 274 22.59 -18.87 -7.48
N LYS A 275 22.92 -17.66 -7.03
CA LYS A 275 23.60 -17.41 -5.74
C LYS A 275 22.73 -17.80 -4.55
N GLN A 276 21.42 -17.59 -4.63
CA GLN A 276 20.46 -18.03 -3.62
C GLN A 276 20.42 -19.56 -3.52
N ARG A 277 20.46 -20.26 -4.65
CA ARG A 277 20.55 -21.73 -4.68
C ARG A 277 21.85 -22.23 -4.06
N GLU A 278 22.98 -21.61 -4.41
CA GLU A 278 24.30 -21.91 -3.82
C GLU A 278 24.27 -21.73 -2.29
N LEU A 279 23.69 -20.63 -1.79
CA LEU A 279 23.56 -20.37 -0.36
C LEU A 279 22.68 -21.41 0.34
N VAL A 280 21.49 -21.69 -0.19
CA VAL A 280 20.55 -22.69 0.40
C VAL A 280 21.18 -24.07 0.43
N GLU A 281 21.90 -24.46 -0.61
CA GLU A 281 22.61 -25.74 -0.64
C GLU A 281 23.73 -25.79 0.39
N LEU A 282 24.51 -24.72 0.53
CA LEU A 282 25.59 -24.64 1.53
C LEU A 282 25.04 -24.72 2.96
N GLU A 283 24.03 -23.91 3.29
CA GLU A 283 23.37 -23.91 4.60
C GLU A 283 22.78 -25.30 4.92
N ALA A 284 22.17 -25.94 3.92
CA ALA A 284 21.64 -27.29 4.04
C ALA A 284 22.73 -28.34 4.33
N ARG A 285 23.91 -28.23 3.70
CA ARG A 285 25.03 -29.14 3.97
C ARG A 285 25.64 -28.90 5.35
N MET A 286 25.78 -27.64 5.76
CA MET A 286 26.26 -27.26 7.10
C MET A 286 25.33 -27.80 8.19
N GLU A 287 24.01 -27.64 8.03
CA GLU A 287 23.04 -28.16 8.99
C GLU A 287 23.07 -29.70 9.06
N LEU A 288 23.24 -30.37 7.91
CA LEU A 288 23.40 -31.82 7.86
C LEU A 288 24.69 -32.26 8.56
N GLN A 289 25.79 -31.53 8.39
CA GLN A 289 27.06 -31.80 9.05
C GLN A 289 26.92 -31.72 10.57
N ASN A 290 26.28 -30.66 11.08
CA ASN A 290 26.00 -30.48 12.51
C ASN A 290 25.11 -31.59 13.08
N SER A 291 24.15 -32.05 12.30
CA SER A 291 23.19 -33.10 12.69
C SER A 291 23.64 -34.52 12.33
N LEU A 292 24.83 -34.70 11.74
CA LEU A 292 25.26 -35.97 11.13
C LEU A 292 25.36 -37.10 12.16
N ASP A 293 25.89 -36.81 13.35
CA ASP A 293 26.03 -37.82 14.40
C ASP A 293 24.68 -38.23 14.99
N ALA A 294 23.75 -37.30 15.13
CA ALA A 294 22.37 -37.59 15.54
C ALA A 294 21.65 -38.45 14.50
N ALA A 295 21.82 -38.13 13.21
CA ALA A 295 21.26 -38.91 12.09
C ALA A 295 21.86 -40.31 12.03
N ARG A 296 23.18 -40.45 12.19
CA ARG A 296 23.87 -41.75 12.29
C ARG A 296 23.34 -42.59 13.44
N ALA A 297 23.23 -42.00 14.63
CA ALA A 297 22.70 -42.69 15.81
C ALA A 297 21.24 -43.12 15.63
N TYR A 298 20.41 -42.32 14.94
CA TYR A 298 19.06 -42.69 14.58
C TYR A 298 19.01 -43.88 13.61
N VAL A 299 19.75 -43.83 12.50
CA VAL A 299 19.81 -44.91 11.51
C VAL A 299 20.32 -46.21 12.14
N GLN A 300 21.32 -46.14 13.02
CA GLN A 300 21.81 -47.30 13.76
C GLN A 300 20.74 -47.89 14.69
N ARG A 301 20.00 -47.04 15.43
CA ARG A 301 18.86 -47.47 16.25
C ARG A 301 17.76 -48.12 15.40
N ALA A 302 17.47 -47.57 14.22
CA ALA A 302 16.48 -48.13 13.29
C ALA A 302 16.93 -49.51 12.76
N LYS A 303 18.19 -49.65 12.35
CA LYS A 303 18.79 -50.95 11.96
C LYS A 303 18.72 -51.95 13.12
N ARG A 304 19.00 -51.52 14.35
CA ARG A 304 18.92 -52.36 15.54
C ARG A 304 17.48 -52.77 15.87
N ALA A 305 16.52 -51.85 15.76
CA ALA A 305 15.10 -52.14 15.96
C ALA A 305 14.62 -53.20 14.96
N GLN A 306 15.01 -53.08 13.68
CA GLN A 306 14.69 -54.09 12.65
C GLN A 306 15.31 -55.47 12.96
N GLN A 307 16.54 -55.51 13.50
CA GLN A 307 17.15 -56.77 13.96
C GLN A 307 16.39 -57.37 15.15
N LEU A 308 16.02 -56.54 16.13
CA LEU A 308 15.28 -56.98 17.31
C LEU A 308 13.86 -57.44 16.96
N GLU A 309 13.22 -56.84 15.95
CA GLU A 309 11.92 -57.29 15.44
C GLU A 309 12.00 -58.68 14.79
N LYS A 310 13.10 -59.01 14.11
CA LYS A 310 13.33 -60.38 13.61
C LYS A 310 13.49 -61.38 14.76
N LEU A 311 14.17 -60.98 15.83
CA LEU A 311 14.37 -61.81 17.02
C LEU A 311 13.10 -61.93 17.88
N SER A 312 12.26 -60.90 17.94
CA SER A 312 11.01 -60.91 18.71
C SER A 312 10.01 -61.93 18.17
N ARG A 313 10.08 -62.28 16.88
CA ARG A 313 9.31 -63.37 16.27
C ARG A 313 9.65 -64.75 16.84
N SER A 314 10.78 -64.90 17.55
CA SER A 314 11.20 -66.13 18.23
C SER A 314 10.83 -66.19 19.72
N VAL A 315 10.36 -65.07 20.30
CA VAL A 315 9.92 -65.02 21.70
C VAL A 315 8.57 -65.72 21.81
N SER A 316 8.46 -66.70 22.71
CA SER A 316 7.23 -67.48 22.89
C SER A 316 6.04 -66.56 23.18
N SER A 317 4.87 -66.90 22.61
CA SER A 317 3.64 -66.12 22.77
C SER A 317 3.21 -65.95 24.24
N GLY A 318 3.72 -66.78 25.16
CA GLY A 318 3.46 -66.70 26.61
C GLY A 318 4.17 -65.54 27.29
N ALA A 319 5.48 -65.37 27.05
CA ALA A 319 6.26 -64.27 27.63
C ALA A 319 5.82 -62.90 27.10
N SER A 320 5.50 -62.82 25.80
CA SER A 320 4.94 -61.61 25.19
C SER A 320 3.58 -61.22 25.80
N LYS A 321 2.70 -62.19 26.09
CA LYS A 321 1.43 -61.95 26.79
C LYS A 321 1.65 -61.45 28.21
N GLN A 322 2.57 -62.04 28.98
CA GLN A 322 2.88 -61.58 30.34
C GLN A 322 3.46 -60.16 30.37
N LEU A 323 4.40 -59.84 29.47
CA LEU A 323 4.93 -58.49 29.28
C LEU A 323 3.84 -57.50 28.89
N THR A 324 2.90 -57.89 28.02
CA THR A 324 1.76 -57.04 27.63
C THR A 324 0.85 -56.77 28.82
N VAL A 325 0.58 -57.76 29.67
CA VAL A 325 -0.22 -57.60 30.89
C VAL A 325 0.48 -56.67 31.88
N GLN A 326 1.78 -56.85 32.11
CA GLN A 326 2.56 -55.98 33.01
C GLN A 326 2.67 -54.55 32.47
N SER A 327 2.87 -54.37 31.16
CA SER A 327 2.84 -53.06 30.51
C SER A 327 1.48 -52.38 30.65
N LYS A 328 0.38 -53.13 30.57
CA LYS A 328 -0.98 -52.61 30.75
C LYS A 328 -1.19 -52.14 32.19
N LEU A 329 -0.80 -52.95 33.18
CA LEU A 329 -0.87 -52.58 34.60
C LEU A 329 -0.01 -51.35 34.90
N ALA A 330 1.23 -51.31 34.41
CA ALA A 330 2.12 -50.16 34.59
C ALA A 330 1.57 -48.88 33.93
N SER A 331 0.98 -48.98 32.74
CA SER A 331 0.32 -47.84 32.09
C SER A 331 -0.92 -47.38 32.85
N GLU A 332 -1.72 -48.30 33.39
CA GLU A 332 -2.90 -47.97 34.18
C GLU A 332 -2.54 -47.28 35.50
N ASP A 333 -1.56 -47.82 36.23
CA ASP A 333 -1.18 -47.29 37.54
C ASP A 333 -0.29 -46.04 37.46
N LEU A 334 0.72 -46.00 36.60
CA LEU A 334 1.70 -44.91 36.58
C LEU A 334 1.30 -43.74 35.67
N VAL A 335 0.55 -44.00 34.59
CA VAL A 335 0.20 -42.99 33.59
C VAL A 335 -1.23 -42.52 33.78
N ASN A 336 -2.21 -43.43 33.76
CA ASN A 336 -3.63 -43.03 33.76
C ASN A 336 -4.07 -42.39 35.08
N LYS A 337 -3.79 -43.04 36.22
CA LYS A 337 -4.18 -42.50 37.56
C LYS A 337 -3.47 -41.19 37.88
N ASN A 338 -2.18 -41.10 37.57
CA ASN A 338 -1.39 -39.87 37.79
C ASN A 338 -1.91 -38.72 36.91
N PHE A 339 -2.16 -38.99 35.63
CA PHE A 339 -2.74 -38.01 34.73
C PHE A 339 -4.13 -37.54 35.19
N GLU A 340 -5.02 -38.45 35.59
CA GLU A 340 -6.36 -38.11 36.07
C GLU A 340 -6.33 -37.21 37.30
N ALA A 341 -5.42 -37.47 38.24
CA ALA A 341 -5.22 -36.62 39.42
C ALA A 341 -4.72 -35.22 39.04
N LEU A 342 -3.71 -35.13 38.17
CA LEU A 342 -3.17 -33.86 37.69
C LEU A 342 -4.20 -33.06 36.88
N PHE A 343 -4.95 -33.73 36.01
CA PHE A 343 -5.99 -33.13 35.20
C PHE A 343 -7.15 -32.57 36.05
N THR A 344 -7.59 -33.33 37.05
CA THR A 344 -8.64 -32.87 37.98
C THR A 344 -8.17 -31.66 38.79
N ASP A 345 -6.90 -31.63 39.19
CA ASP A 345 -6.30 -30.49 39.89
C ASP A 345 -6.23 -29.24 39.00
N GLU A 346 -5.78 -29.37 37.74
CA GLU A 346 -5.76 -28.25 36.78
C GLU A 346 -7.18 -27.76 36.43
N CYS A 347 -8.13 -28.67 36.22
CA CYS A 347 -9.54 -28.32 36.00
C CYS A 347 -10.11 -27.53 37.18
N ARG A 348 -9.76 -27.91 38.42
CA ARG A 348 -10.20 -27.17 39.62
C ARG A 348 -9.60 -25.76 39.66
N ARG A 349 -8.31 -25.62 39.36
CA ARG A 349 -7.61 -24.31 39.37
C ARG A 349 -8.13 -23.36 38.30
N LEU A 350 -8.45 -23.90 37.12
CA LEU A 350 -8.98 -23.16 35.99
C LEU A 350 -10.52 -23.06 35.99
N ARG A 351 -11.20 -23.58 37.03
CA ARG A 351 -12.67 -23.68 37.12
C ARG A 351 -13.31 -24.24 35.84
N ALA A 352 -12.65 -25.23 35.25
CA ALA A 352 -13.12 -25.95 34.09
C ALA A 352 -14.33 -26.85 34.45
N PRO A 353 -15.24 -27.12 33.49
CA PRO A 353 -16.32 -28.08 33.71
C PRO A 353 -15.78 -29.49 33.98
N LYS A 354 -16.52 -30.25 34.80
CA LYS A 354 -16.15 -31.64 35.13
C LYS A 354 -16.39 -32.55 33.92
N VAL A 355 -15.36 -33.29 33.53
CA VAL A 355 -15.44 -34.31 32.46
C VAL A 355 -14.92 -35.64 32.97
N ALA A 356 -15.53 -36.74 32.51
CA ALA A 356 -15.03 -38.08 32.75
C ALA A 356 -13.90 -38.39 31.76
N LEU A 357 -12.81 -39.00 32.26
CA LEU A 357 -11.72 -39.50 31.44
C LEU A 357 -11.91 -40.99 31.18
N SER A 358 -11.76 -41.41 29.94
CA SER A 358 -11.67 -42.81 29.55
C SER A 358 -10.39 -43.05 28.76
N PHE A 359 -9.59 -43.99 29.24
CA PHE A 359 -8.30 -44.34 28.64
C PHE A 359 -8.50 -45.56 27.74
N GLN A 360 -8.54 -45.36 26.43
CA GLN A 360 -8.63 -46.49 25.49
C GLN A 360 -7.22 -46.96 25.15
N GLY A 361 -6.70 -47.93 25.92
CA GLY A 361 -5.43 -48.56 25.61
C GLY A 361 -5.55 -49.50 24.40
N ARG A 362 -5.12 -49.06 23.21
CA ARG A 362 -4.75 -49.95 22.10
C ARG A 362 -3.25 -49.81 21.84
N SER A 363 -2.60 -50.96 21.73
CA SER A 363 -1.22 -51.22 21.30
C SER A 363 -0.48 -49.99 20.76
N GLY A 364 0.24 -49.27 21.63
CA GLY A 364 1.14 -48.18 21.24
C GLY A 364 0.53 -46.78 21.03
N ARG A 365 -0.79 -46.58 21.17
CA ARG A 365 -1.41 -45.24 21.18
C ARG A 365 -2.21 -45.03 22.48
N ALA A 366 -1.73 -44.12 23.32
CA ALA A 366 -2.44 -43.67 24.51
C ALA A 366 -3.50 -42.62 24.13
N GLU A 367 -4.58 -43.04 23.48
CA GLU A 367 -5.70 -42.15 23.18
C GLU A 367 -6.58 -41.96 24.43
N ARG A 368 -6.76 -40.69 24.82
CA ARG A 368 -7.58 -40.27 25.95
C ARG A 368 -8.89 -39.69 25.43
N LYS A 369 -10.02 -40.27 25.83
CA LYS A 369 -11.35 -39.76 25.50
C LYS A 369 -11.95 -39.05 26.70
N LYS A 370 -12.34 -37.79 26.50
CA LYS A 370 -13.07 -36.97 27.48
C LYS A 370 -14.56 -37.03 27.15
N ALA A 371 -15.42 -37.19 28.15
CA ALA A 371 -16.86 -37.20 27.98
C ALA A 371 -17.55 -36.36 29.06
N VAL A 372 -18.63 -35.68 28.69
CA VAL A 372 -19.58 -35.08 29.64
C VAL A 372 -20.78 -36.01 29.68
N ALA A 373 -20.95 -36.72 30.79
CA ALA A 373 -21.81 -37.90 30.86
C ALA A 373 -21.46 -38.91 29.74
N ASN A 374 -22.28 -38.99 28.68
CA ASN A 374 -22.10 -39.90 27.54
C ASN A 374 -21.82 -39.19 26.20
N TYR A 375 -21.71 -37.86 26.19
CA TYR A 375 -21.56 -37.08 24.96
C TYR A 375 -20.15 -36.48 24.84
N ARG A 376 -19.78 -36.14 23.59
CA ARG A 376 -18.53 -35.42 23.31
C ARG A 376 -18.58 -34.03 23.95
N PRO A 377 -17.49 -33.55 24.58
CA PRO A 377 -17.43 -32.21 25.15
C PRO A 377 -17.81 -31.11 24.14
N SER A 378 -17.45 -31.29 22.87
CA SER A 378 -17.78 -30.35 21.78
C SER A 378 -19.27 -30.20 21.49
N SER A 379 -20.09 -31.17 21.90
CA SER A 379 -21.54 -31.17 21.67
C SER A 379 -22.34 -30.54 22.81
N ILE A 380 -21.69 -30.24 23.95
CA ILE A 380 -22.35 -29.75 25.16
C ILE A 380 -21.70 -28.47 25.68
N LEU A 381 -20.37 -28.41 25.70
CA LEU A 381 -19.63 -27.29 26.27
C LEU A 381 -19.54 -26.13 25.29
N SER A 382 -19.57 -24.91 25.83
CA SER A 382 -19.25 -23.70 25.06
C SER A 382 -17.80 -23.72 24.56
N GLU A 383 -17.50 -22.92 23.52
CA GLU A 383 -16.14 -22.81 22.96
C GLU A 383 -15.12 -22.41 24.04
N GLY A 384 -15.47 -21.46 24.90
CA GLY A 384 -14.60 -21.03 26.00
C GLY A 384 -14.35 -22.13 27.04
N GLU A 385 -15.36 -22.93 27.38
CA GLU A 385 -15.20 -24.09 28.25
C GLU A 385 -14.31 -25.18 27.66
N GLN A 386 -14.44 -25.43 26.35
CA GLN A 386 -13.58 -26.37 25.64
C GLN A 386 -12.12 -25.92 25.66
N LYS A 387 -11.86 -24.63 25.47
CA LYS A 387 -10.51 -24.04 25.53
C LYS A 387 -9.88 -24.15 26.91
N VAL A 388 -10.61 -23.80 27.96
CA VAL A 388 -10.12 -23.94 29.34
C VAL A 388 -9.83 -25.41 29.68
N LEU A 389 -10.67 -26.34 29.19
CA LEU A 389 -10.44 -27.78 29.35
C LEU A 389 -9.20 -28.27 28.59
N ALA A 390 -8.92 -27.72 27.41
CA ALA A 390 -7.72 -28.01 26.64
C ALA A 390 -6.46 -27.49 27.32
N ILE A 391 -6.50 -26.29 27.91
CA ILE A 391 -5.41 -25.75 28.71
C ILE A 391 -5.14 -26.64 29.93
N ALA A 392 -6.19 -27.07 30.65
CA ALA A 392 -6.05 -27.96 31.80
C ALA A 392 -5.39 -29.30 31.42
N ASP A 393 -5.75 -29.85 30.26
CA ASP A 393 -5.17 -31.08 29.71
C ASP A 393 -3.70 -30.95 29.36
N PHE A 394 -3.35 -29.87 28.66
CA PHE A 394 -1.97 -29.54 28.31
C PHE A 394 -1.09 -29.39 29.55
N LEU A 395 -1.59 -28.66 30.56
CA LEU A 395 -0.87 -28.47 31.82
C LEU A 395 -0.69 -29.77 32.61
N ALA A 396 -1.72 -30.62 32.63
CA ALA A 396 -1.64 -31.93 33.28
C ALA A 396 -0.59 -32.82 32.60
N GLU A 397 -0.55 -32.84 31.28
CA GLU A 397 0.46 -33.61 30.53
C GLU A 397 1.87 -33.06 30.75
N SER A 398 2.04 -31.73 30.70
CA SER A 398 3.32 -31.08 30.95
C SER A 398 3.87 -31.44 32.34
N ARG A 399 3.01 -31.39 33.37
CA ARG A 399 3.37 -31.79 34.75
C ARG A 399 3.72 -33.26 34.87
N MET A 400 3.12 -34.14 34.08
CA MET A 400 3.37 -35.59 34.10
C MET A 400 4.79 -35.94 33.62
N ARG A 401 5.37 -35.16 32.70
CA ARG A 401 6.71 -35.41 32.14
C ARG A 401 7.86 -35.17 33.14
N GLY A 402 7.62 -34.44 34.23
CA GLY A 402 8.61 -34.16 35.29
C GLY A 402 9.76 -33.22 34.90
N THR A 403 9.93 -32.94 33.61
CA THR A 403 10.92 -32.00 33.05
C THR A 403 10.39 -30.56 33.10
N LYS A 404 11.20 -29.62 33.59
CA LYS A 404 10.88 -28.17 33.57
C LYS A 404 11.14 -27.55 32.20
N ALA A 405 10.40 -27.99 31.19
CA ALA A 405 10.48 -27.43 29.85
C ALA A 405 9.80 -26.03 29.79
N PRO A 406 10.26 -25.13 28.90
CA PRO A 406 9.54 -23.89 28.61
C PRO A 406 8.12 -24.17 28.11
N LEU A 407 7.16 -23.37 28.55
CA LEU A 407 5.76 -23.44 28.11
C LEU A 407 5.47 -22.28 27.18
N VAL A 408 5.04 -22.57 25.95
CA VAL A 408 4.68 -21.57 24.95
C VAL A 408 3.18 -21.63 24.74
N PHE A 409 2.51 -20.49 24.94
CA PHE A 409 1.09 -20.31 24.68
C PHE A 409 0.92 -19.37 23.50
N ASP A 410 0.37 -19.88 22.40
CA ASP A 410 0.01 -19.07 21.24
C ASP A 410 -1.49 -18.78 21.30
N ASP A 411 -1.81 -17.53 21.60
CA ASP A 411 -3.14 -16.96 21.75
C ASP A 411 -4.12 -17.83 22.57
N PRO A 412 -3.81 -18.09 23.85
CA PRO A 412 -4.54 -19.06 24.67
C PRO A 412 -5.97 -18.63 25.03
N VAL A 413 -6.37 -17.40 24.66
CA VAL A 413 -7.62 -16.76 25.12
C VAL A 413 -8.41 -16.16 23.96
N THR A 414 -8.67 -16.95 22.92
CA THR A 414 -9.66 -16.61 21.90
C THR A 414 -11.06 -16.92 22.43
N SER A 415 -12.04 -16.03 22.25
CA SER A 415 -13.45 -16.27 22.61
C SER A 415 -13.73 -16.58 24.10
N LEU A 416 -12.89 -16.11 25.03
CA LEU A 416 -13.12 -16.22 26.48
C LEU A 416 -13.80 -14.97 27.05
N ASP A 417 -14.71 -15.18 27.99
CA ASP A 417 -15.24 -14.10 28.83
C ASP A 417 -14.16 -13.56 29.78
N TYR A 418 -14.38 -12.34 30.31
CA TYR A 418 -13.42 -11.65 31.18
C TYR A 418 -13.06 -12.45 32.43
N ARG A 419 -14.01 -13.22 32.99
CA ARG A 419 -13.78 -14.01 34.20
C ARG A 419 -12.84 -15.17 33.92
N ARG A 420 -13.05 -15.89 32.82
CA ARG A 420 -12.16 -17.00 32.40
C ARG A 420 -10.79 -16.48 32.00
N LEU A 421 -10.74 -15.32 31.35
CA LEU A 421 -9.49 -14.64 30.99
C LEU A 421 -8.64 -14.37 32.23
N ASP A 422 -9.23 -13.82 33.30
CA ASP A 422 -8.53 -13.57 34.57
C ASP A 422 -8.07 -14.88 35.24
N GLU A 423 -8.91 -15.93 35.22
CA GLU A 423 -8.59 -17.25 35.77
C GLU A 423 -7.40 -17.91 35.04
N VAL A 424 -7.35 -17.79 33.71
CA VAL A 424 -6.22 -18.27 32.88
C VAL A 424 -4.97 -17.43 33.14
N ALA A 425 -5.08 -16.10 33.22
CA ALA A 425 -3.96 -15.21 33.49
C ALA A 425 -3.32 -15.51 34.85
N ALA A 426 -4.14 -15.65 35.91
CA ALA A 426 -3.69 -16.02 37.24
C ALA A 426 -2.97 -17.38 37.24
N ARG A 427 -3.50 -18.38 36.50
CA ARG A 427 -2.87 -19.69 36.40
C ARG A 427 -1.51 -19.64 35.68
N ILE A 428 -1.42 -18.91 34.57
CA ILE A 428 -0.17 -18.71 33.84
C ILE A 428 0.89 -18.04 34.71
N GLN A 429 0.48 -17.04 35.50
CA GLN A 429 1.38 -16.37 36.41
C GLN A 429 1.90 -17.30 37.52
N GLN A 430 1.07 -18.20 38.05
CA GLN A 430 1.55 -19.24 38.98
C GLN A 430 2.53 -20.22 38.33
N LEU A 431 2.37 -20.50 37.02
CA LEU A 431 3.30 -21.37 36.29
C LEU A 431 4.66 -20.70 36.07
N SER A 432 4.68 -19.39 35.87
CA SER A 432 5.89 -18.60 35.64
C SER A 432 6.85 -18.59 36.84
N GLU A 433 6.37 -18.94 38.04
CA GLU A 433 7.22 -19.14 39.22
C GLU A 433 8.16 -20.35 39.11
N ARG A 434 7.78 -21.35 38.31
CA ARG A 434 8.50 -22.64 38.23
C ARG A 434 9.01 -22.97 36.83
N HIS A 435 8.43 -22.37 35.80
CA HIS A 435 8.75 -22.59 34.38
C HIS A 435 9.02 -21.27 33.69
N GLN A 436 9.85 -21.31 32.65
CA GLN A 436 9.83 -20.24 31.66
C GLN A 436 8.51 -20.32 30.91
N VAL A 437 7.74 -19.22 30.90
CA VAL A 437 6.48 -19.13 30.18
C VAL A 437 6.59 -18.03 29.13
N ILE A 438 6.24 -18.37 27.88
CA ILE A 438 6.20 -17.47 26.75
C ILE A 438 4.74 -17.41 26.30
N VAL A 439 4.18 -16.20 26.23
CA VAL A 439 2.81 -15.98 25.76
C VAL A 439 2.87 -15.08 24.53
N LEU A 440 2.34 -15.58 23.42
CA LEU A 440 2.06 -14.81 22.23
C LEU A 440 0.57 -14.49 22.26
N THR A 441 0.20 -13.22 22.20
CA THR A 441 -1.20 -12.81 22.27
C THR A 441 -1.40 -11.52 21.49
N HIS A 442 -2.49 -11.47 20.72
CA HIS A 442 -2.97 -10.22 20.12
C HIS A 442 -4.02 -9.54 21.03
N ASN A 443 -4.47 -10.24 22.07
CA ASN A 443 -5.47 -9.74 23.01
C ASN A 443 -4.81 -8.85 24.09
N ILE A 444 -5.04 -7.54 23.99
CA ILE A 444 -4.51 -6.52 24.91
C ILE A 444 -5.06 -6.68 26.33
N MET A 445 -6.34 -7.07 26.48
CA MET A 445 -6.94 -7.27 27.80
C MET A 445 -6.26 -8.41 28.55
N PHE A 446 -5.90 -9.48 27.85
CA PHE A 446 -5.17 -10.59 28.43
C PHE A 446 -3.72 -10.25 28.76
N ALA A 447 -3.03 -9.51 27.89
CA ALA A 447 -1.70 -9.00 28.20
C ALA A 447 -1.73 -8.11 29.46
N SER A 448 -2.73 -7.23 29.57
CA SER A 448 -2.95 -6.37 30.74
C SER A 448 -3.26 -7.19 32.00
N ALA A 449 -4.09 -8.23 31.91
CA ALA A 449 -4.41 -9.13 33.03
C ALA A 449 -3.16 -9.88 33.52
N LEU A 450 -2.34 -10.41 32.61
CA LEU A 450 -1.06 -11.08 32.94
C LEU A 450 -0.09 -10.14 33.67
N ILE A 451 0.02 -8.90 33.22
CA ILE A 451 0.86 -7.87 33.85
C ILE A 451 0.29 -7.50 35.23
N SER A 452 -1.04 -7.38 35.34
CA SER A 452 -1.72 -6.97 36.57
C SER A 452 -1.67 -8.04 37.66
N GLU A 453 -1.74 -9.33 37.29
CA GLU A 453 -1.61 -10.47 38.20
C GLU A 453 -0.18 -10.69 38.72
N ARG A 454 0.77 -9.81 38.37
CA ARG A 454 2.14 -9.85 38.87
C ARG A 454 2.21 -9.54 40.37
N GLN A 455 2.10 -10.59 41.19
CA GLN A 455 2.20 -10.47 42.64
C GLN A 455 3.66 -10.35 43.15
N ASN A 456 4.63 -10.91 42.42
CA ASN A 456 6.04 -10.91 42.83
C ASN A 456 6.91 -10.02 41.92
N LYS A 457 7.33 -8.87 42.44
CA LYS A 457 8.21 -7.93 41.72
C LYS A 457 9.59 -8.51 41.36
N LYS A 458 10.00 -9.64 41.97
CA LYS A 458 11.28 -10.31 41.67
C LYS A 458 11.26 -11.16 40.40
N LEU A 459 10.08 -11.52 39.88
CA LEU A 459 9.98 -12.24 38.61
C LEU A 459 10.36 -11.30 37.46
N ARG A 460 11.34 -11.70 36.65
CA ARG A 460 11.75 -10.99 35.44
C ARG A 460 10.72 -11.25 34.35
N VAL A 461 9.87 -10.27 34.09
CA VAL A 461 8.94 -10.26 32.95
C VAL A 461 9.57 -9.38 31.87
N LYS A 462 9.56 -9.85 30.63
CA LYS A 462 9.92 -9.05 29.46
C LYS A 462 8.73 -9.04 28.53
N VAL A 463 8.30 -7.84 28.14
CA VAL A 463 7.24 -7.65 27.16
C VAL A 463 7.88 -7.21 25.85
N TYR A 464 7.44 -7.83 24.76
CA TYR A 464 7.88 -7.50 23.42
C TYR A 464 6.66 -7.14 22.59
N GLU A 465 6.73 -5.99 21.91
CA GLU A 465 5.78 -5.68 20.85
C GLU A 465 6.30 -6.26 19.54
N VAL A 466 5.44 -6.97 18.82
CA VAL A 466 5.76 -7.51 17.49
C VAL A 466 5.29 -6.50 16.45
N ARG A 467 6.22 -5.89 15.72
CA ARG A 467 5.94 -4.86 14.71
C ARG A 467 6.07 -5.41 13.28
N ASP A 468 5.28 -4.82 12.38
CA ASP A 468 5.44 -4.96 10.94
C ASP A 468 6.38 -3.84 10.43
N GLY A 469 7.53 -4.23 9.89
CA GLY A 469 8.51 -3.32 9.31
C GLY A 469 8.46 -3.27 7.78
N GLY A 470 7.34 -3.69 7.16
CA GLY A 470 7.18 -3.76 5.71
C GLY A 470 7.88 -4.99 5.13
N ALA A 471 9.15 -4.84 4.73
CA ALA A 471 9.92 -5.94 4.11
C ALA A 471 10.29 -7.05 5.11
N ALA A 472 10.39 -6.74 6.41
CA ALA A 472 10.64 -7.69 7.49
C ALA A 472 9.47 -7.71 8.47
N LYS A 473 8.89 -8.90 8.67
CA LYS A 473 7.82 -9.15 9.64
C LYS A 473 8.39 -9.76 10.92
N GLY A 474 7.78 -9.44 12.06
CA GLY A 474 8.17 -10.03 13.34
C GLY A 474 9.29 -9.27 14.07
N ILE A 475 9.44 -7.97 13.82
CA ILE A 475 10.44 -7.15 14.49
C ILE A 475 10.04 -7.01 15.97
N LEU A 476 10.88 -7.52 16.86
CA LEU A 476 10.65 -7.47 18.31
C LEU A 476 11.15 -6.14 18.88
N ALA A 477 10.24 -5.30 19.35
CA ALA A 477 10.57 -4.11 20.13
C ALA A 477 10.51 -4.47 21.63
N PRO A 478 11.65 -4.52 22.35
CA PRO A 478 11.68 -4.83 23.78
C PRO A 478 11.12 -3.69 24.63
N ASP A 479 10.61 -4.05 25.83
CA ASP A 479 10.23 -3.12 26.90
C ASP A 479 9.11 -2.12 26.55
N VAL A 480 8.34 -2.42 25.50
CA VAL A 480 7.08 -1.75 25.23
C VAL A 480 6.02 -2.41 26.13
N GLU A 481 5.97 -2.01 27.41
CA GLU A 481 4.77 -2.29 28.21
C GLU A 481 3.56 -1.71 27.44
N PRO A 482 2.40 -2.40 27.39
CA PRO A 482 1.24 -1.98 26.59
C PRO A 482 0.83 -0.53 26.91
N ARG A 483 1.36 0.43 26.13
CA ARG A 483 1.21 1.90 26.26
C ARG A 483 0.91 2.39 27.69
N PHE A 484 1.81 2.11 28.63
CA PHE A 484 1.89 2.80 29.93
C PHE A 484 3.09 3.73 29.98
N ASP A 485 3.43 4.36 28.85
CA ASP A 485 4.44 5.41 28.80
C ASP A 485 4.13 6.45 29.89
N THR A 486 5.03 6.63 30.86
CA THR A 486 4.83 7.63 31.92
C THR A 486 5.09 9.03 31.37
N PRO A 487 4.50 10.09 31.96
CA PRO A 487 4.84 11.47 31.62
C PRO A 487 6.36 11.73 31.68
N ALA A 488 7.10 11.04 32.55
CA ALA A 488 8.55 11.18 32.64
C ALA A 488 9.29 10.52 31.46
N ASP A 489 8.84 9.37 30.97
CA ASP A 489 9.48 8.66 29.85
C ASP A 489 9.23 9.38 28.52
N LEU A 490 8.00 9.88 28.33
CA LEU A 490 7.67 10.73 27.20
C LEU A 490 8.43 12.06 27.25
N ALA A 491 8.58 12.67 28.43
CA ALA A 491 9.39 13.87 28.59
C ALA A 491 10.85 13.65 28.21
N LYS A 492 11.45 12.50 28.57
CA LYS A 492 12.83 12.17 28.14
C LYS A 492 12.93 12.10 26.62
N ARG A 493 11.98 11.43 25.95
CA ARG A 493 11.95 11.30 24.49
C ARG A 493 11.79 12.65 23.79
N VAL A 494 10.89 13.50 24.28
CA VAL A 494 10.71 14.88 23.79
C VAL A 494 12.01 15.68 23.96
N ASN A 495 12.65 15.62 25.13
CA ASN A 495 13.91 16.32 25.38
C ASN A 495 15.05 15.84 24.47
N THR A 496 15.17 14.52 24.24
CA THR A 496 16.16 13.97 23.31
C THR A 496 15.92 14.48 21.89
N LYS A 497 14.67 14.49 21.42
CA LYS A 497 14.32 15.00 20.09
C LYS A 497 14.64 16.50 19.96
N LEU A 498 14.29 17.31 20.96
CA LEU A 498 14.63 18.74 21.03
C LEU A 498 16.13 19.03 20.94
N GLN A 499 16.98 18.15 21.47
CA GLN A 499 18.44 18.28 21.34
C GLN A 499 18.97 17.86 19.96
N THR A 500 18.26 16.97 19.26
CA THR A 500 18.67 16.48 17.93
C THR A 500 18.21 17.37 16.78
N ILE A 501 17.06 18.05 16.90
CA ILE A 501 16.48 18.87 15.82
C ILE A 501 17.46 19.94 15.30
N PRO A 502 18.17 20.72 16.15
CA PRO A 502 19.09 21.77 15.66
C PRO A 502 20.30 21.24 14.87
N ARG A 503 20.59 19.94 14.94
CA ARG A 503 21.73 19.28 14.28
C ARG A 503 21.36 18.59 12.97
N ALA A 504 20.07 18.55 12.62
CA ALA A 504 19.55 17.88 11.44
C ALA A 504 19.51 18.81 10.22
N GLU A 505 19.51 18.24 9.01
CA GLU A 505 19.28 18.99 7.77
C GLU A 505 17.87 19.60 7.71
N PRO A 506 17.64 20.72 7.01
CA PRO A 506 16.36 21.45 7.04
C PRO A 506 15.11 20.61 6.72
N VAL A 507 15.23 19.67 5.78
CA VAL A 507 14.12 18.76 5.41
C VAL A 507 13.82 17.76 6.53
N LEU A 508 14.85 17.30 7.25
CA LEU A 508 14.73 16.39 8.38
C LEU A 508 14.26 17.11 9.65
N GLN A 509 14.56 18.40 9.80
CA GLN A 509 14.06 19.24 10.90
C GLN A 509 12.53 19.30 10.91
N ASP A 510 11.91 19.56 9.76
CA ASP A 510 10.44 19.60 9.63
C ASP A 510 9.77 18.28 10.04
N ALA A 511 10.36 17.14 9.66
CA ALA A 511 9.86 15.83 10.03
C ALA A 511 10.02 15.55 11.54
N LEU A 512 11.17 15.91 12.11
CA LEU A 512 11.44 15.73 13.54
C LEU A 512 10.56 16.65 14.42
N ILE A 513 10.21 17.85 13.96
CA ILE A 513 9.28 18.74 14.66
C ILE A 513 7.89 18.10 14.75
N LYS A 514 7.37 17.55 13.64
CA LYS A 514 6.08 16.84 13.61
C LYS A 514 6.07 15.62 14.53
N GLU A 515 7.12 14.80 14.46
CA GLU A 515 7.29 13.63 15.33
C GLU A 515 7.40 14.04 16.82
N THR A 516 7.94 15.22 17.12
CA THR A 516 8.01 15.73 18.50
C THR A 516 6.65 16.19 19.00
N TYR A 517 5.80 16.79 18.14
CA TYR A 517 4.40 17.09 18.50
C TYR A 517 3.56 15.82 18.72
N ASP A 518 3.83 14.74 17.97
CA ASP A 518 3.23 13.42 18.24
C ASP A 518 3.55 12.94 19.67
N LEU A 519 4.79 13.13 20.12
CA LEU A 519 5.22 12.80 21.49
C LEU A 519 4.61 13.74 22.54
N ILE A 520 4.50 15.04 22.27
CA ILE A 520 3.86 16.01 23.18
C ILE A 520 2.39 15.68 23.38
N ARG A 521 1.66 15.28 22.33
CA ARG A 521 0.29 14.81 22.48
C ARG A 521 0.21 13.59 23.39
N ALA A 522 1.03 12.57 23.12
CA ALA A 522 1.07 11.38 23.95
C ALA A 522 1.38 11.73 25.41
N TRP A 523 2.25 12.71 25.63
CA TRP A 523 2.59 13.23 26.95
C TRP A 523 1.39 13.91 27.62
N CYS A 524 0.63 14.75 26.91
CA CYS A 524 -0.59 15.36 27.46
C CYS A 524 -1.61 14.31 27.90
N GLU A 525 -1.82 13.28 27.07
CA GLU A 525 -2.73 12.16 27.40
C GLU A 525 -2.25 11.41 28.65
N ALA A 526 -0.96 11.09 28.73
CA ALA A 526 -0.36 10.42 29.89
C ALA A 526 -0.39 11.28 31.16
N PHE A 527 -0.11 12.58 31.04
CA PHE A 527 -0.15 13.55 32.15
C PHE A 527 -1.56 13.65 32.72
N VAL A 528 -2.56 13.80 31.84
CA VAL A 528 -3.97 13.88 32.25
C VAL A 528 -4.41 12.60 32.93
N GLU A 529 -4.11 11.44 32.35
CA GLU A 529 -4.54 10.14 32.87
C GLU A 529 -3.86 9.77 34.20
N GLN A 530 -2.54 9.93 34.30
CA GLN A 530 -1.75 9.39 35.41
C GLN A 530 -1.54 10.37 36.55
N GLU A 531 -1.38 11.68 36.25
CA GLU A 531 -0.98 12.70 37.22
C GLU A 531 -2.13 13.68 37.51
N LEU A 532 -2.79 14.25 36.50
CA LEU A 532 -3.92 15.18 36.70
C LEU A 532 -5.14 14.47 37.31
N LEU A 533 -5.55 13.34 36.72
CA LEU A 533 -6.65 12.51 37.21
C LEU A 533 -6.20 11.41 38.18
N GLN A 534 -4.92 11.40 38.57
CA GLN A 534 -4.38 10.47 39.58
C GLN A 534 -4.66 8.98 39.31
N ASN A 535 -4.78 8.57 38.04
CA ASN A 535 -5.16 7.23 37.60
C ASN A 535 -6.59 6.81 38.03
N VAL A 536 -7.53 7.75 38.10
CA VAL A 536 -8.95 7.46 38.31
C VAL A 536 -9.52 6.67 37.14
N THR A 537 -9.21 7.10 35.91
CA THR A 537 -9.50 6.37 34.67
C THR A 537 -8.18 5.97 34.03
N GLN A 538 -8.05 4.72 33.58
CA GLN A 538 -6.87 4.29 32.82
C GLN A 538 -7.27 3.49 31.59
N ARG A 539 -6.50 3.59 30.51
CA ARG A 539 -6.70 2.79 29.30
C ARG A 539 -6.60 1.31 29.63
N TYR A 540 -7.53 0.52 29.09
CA TYR A 540 -7.60 -0.94 29.26
C TYR A 540 -7.82 -1.44 30.71
N ARG A 541 -8.23 -0.56 31.64
CA ARG A 541 -8.81 -0.95 32.93
C ARG A 541 -10.32 -0.84 32.88
N ALA A 542 -11.02 -1.91 33.25
CA ALA A 542 -12.48 -1.94 33.27
C ALA A 542 -13.09 -1.10 34.41
N ASN A 543 -12.34 -0.91 35.50
CA ASN A 543 -12.84 -0.26 36.71
C ASN A 543 -12.38 1.19 36.80
N ILE A 544 -13.32 2.10 37.09
CA ILE A 544 -13.00 3.48 37.48
C ILE A 544 -12.64 3.49 38.97
N MET A 545 -11.45 4.01 39.30
CA MET A 545 -10.91 3.99 40.66
C MET A 545 -11.52 5.09 41.52
N MET A 546 -12.77 4.89 41.96
CA MET A 546 -13.50 5.83 42.83
C MET A 546 -12.71 6.23 44.08
N THR A 547 -11.90 5.31 44.63
CA THR A 547 -11.03 5.54 45.80
C THR A 547 -9.90 6.54 45.54
N ARG A 548 -9.64 6.91 44.28
CA ARG A 548 -8.58 7.85 43.90
C ARG A 548 -9.10 9.26 43.59
N LEU A 549 -10.42 9.46 43.50
CA LEU A 549 -11.02 10.77 43.24
C LEU A 549 -10.57 11.84 44.25
N ALA A 550 -10.47 11.46 45.53
CA ALA A 550 -10.02 12.35 46.60
C ALA A 550 -8.54 12.78 46.49
N LYS A 551 -7.76 12.18 45.58
CA LYS A 551 -6.36 12.53 45.36
C LYS A 551 -6.17 13.62 44.30
N ILE A 552 -7.22 13.95 43.54
CA ILE A 552 -7.16 15.02 42.54
C ILE A 552 -7.05 16.35 43.28
N ASP A 553 -5.99 17.13 43.00
CA ASP A 553 -5.86 18.47 43.54
C ASP A 553 -6.77 19.42 42.76
N THR A 554 -7.93 19.75 43.35
CA THR A 554 -8.91 20.66 42.76
C THR A 554 -8.47 22.13 42.80
N THR A 555 -7.48 22.49 43.62
CA THR A 555 -7.01 23.88 43.74
C THR A 555 -6.09 24.29 42.60
N ARG A 556 -5.35 23.32 42.03
CA ARG A 556 -4.40 23.53 40.93
C ARG A 556 -4.90 22.98 39.59
N PHE A 557 -6.07 22.35 39.59
CA PHE A 557 -6.65 21.68 38.42
C PHE A 557 -6.88 22.66 37.27
N ASP A 558 -7.58 23.77 37.52
CA ASP A 558 -7.95 24.74 36.48
C ASP A 558 -6.70 25.35 35.82
N ALA A 559 -5.70 25.73 36.63
CA ALA A 559 -4.43 26.27 36.15
C ALA A 559 -3.65 25.27 35.27
N ALA A 560 -3.71 23.98 35.57
CA ALA A 560 -3.10 22.95 34.72
C ALA A 560 -3.88 22.77 33.41
N VAL A 561 -5.21 22.77 33.45
CA VAL A 561 -6.07 22.62 32.26
C VAL A 561 -5.92 23.79 31.29
N GLU A 562 -5.80 25.02 31.80
CA GLU A 562 -5.59 26.23 30.99
C GLU A 562 -4.35 26.15 30.10
N VAL A 563 -3.31 25.42 30.53
CA VAL A 563 -2.08 25.23 29.74
C VAL A 563 -2.16 23.98 28.86
N ILE A 564 -2.66 22.87 29.40
CA ILE A 564 -2.62 21.56 28.73
C ILE A 564 -3.66 21.46 27.61
N ALA A 565 -4.87 22.03 27.77
CA ALA A 565 -5.91 21.92 26.75
C ALA A 565 -5.55 22.66 25.44
N PRO A 566 -5.05 23.92 25.46
CA PRO A 566 -4.56 24.57 24.25
C PRO A 566 -3.33 23.90 23.64
N LEU A 567 -2.42 23.38 24.48
CA LEU A 567 -1.23 22.65 24.01
C LEU A 567 -1.63 21.36 23.27
N PHE A 568 -2.61 20.62 23.81
CA PHE A 568 -3.16 19.44 23.14
C PHE A 568 -3.78 19.79 21.80
N GLY A 569 -4.54 20.90 21.71
CA GLY A 569 -5.07 21.41 20.44
C GLY A 569 -3.97 21.69 19.43
N ARG A 570 -2.94 22.45 19.81
CA ARG A 570 -1.78 22.74 18.94
C ARG A 570 -1.02 21.49 18.52
N ALA A 571 -0.85 20.52 19.40
CA ALA A 571 -0.23 19.24 19.06
C ALA A 571 -1.07 18.44 18.05
N CYS A 572 -2.41 18.52 18.12
CA CYS A 572 -3.32 17.92 17.14
C CYS A 572 -3.25 18.61 15.76
N ASP A 573 -3.07 19.92 15.73
CA ASP A 573 -2.98 20.66 14.47
C ASP A 573 -1.61 20.52 13.78
N ARG A 574 -0.57 20.14 14.53
CA ARG A 574 0.84 20.14 14.06
C ARG A 574 1.45 18.74 13.90
N MET A 575 0.66 17.69 14.13
CA MET A 575 1.08 16.28 13.99
C MET A 575 0.98 15.75 12.56
N THR A 576 1.54 14.57 12.35
CA THR A 576 1.63 13.88 11.05
C THR A 576 0.29 13.28 10.57
N GLY A 577 -0.75 13.22 11.42
CA GLY A 577 -1.91 12.34 11.27
C GLY A 577 -3.19 12.91 10.62
N HIS A 578 -3.22 14.17 10.16
CA HIS A 578 -4.44 14.78 9.62
C HIS A 578 -4.22 15.38 8.21
N SER A 579 -5.15 15.11 7.28
CA SER A 579 -5.17 15.76 5.96
C SER A 579 -5.71 17.18 6.11
N HIS A 580 -4.83 18.15 6.32
CA HIS A 580 -5.23 19.55 6.40
C HIS A 580 -5.45 20.14 4.99
N ALA A 581 -6.43 21.06 4.89
CA ALA A 581 -6.64 21.86 3.68
C ALA A 581 -5.39 22.70 3.37
N ALA A 582 -5.09 22.90 2.07
CA ALA A 582 -3.84 23.50 1.61
C ALA A 582 -3.54 24.92 2.16
N GLU A 583 -4.56 25.66 2.59
CA GLU A 583 -4.44 27.01 3.15
C GLU A 583 -3.78 27.05 4.54
N TYR A 584 -3.74 25.94 5.29
CA TYR A 584 -3.09 25.86 6.61
C TYR A 584 -1.63 25.38 6.56
N MET A 585 -1.09 25.06 5.37
CA MET A 585 0.31 24.63 5.20
C MET A 585 1.33 25.80 5.18
N SER A 586 0.88 27.05 5.24
CA SER A 586 1.75 28.23 5.14
C SER A 586 2.42 28.67 6.44
N THR A 587 2.02 28.17 7.61
CA THR A 587 2.68 28.44 8.90
C THR A 587 3.24 27.15 9.50
N LYS A 588 4.44 26.77 9.05
CA LYS A 588 5.17 25.65 9.67
C LYS A 588 5.62 26.06 11.08
N PRO A 589 5.35 25.23 12.12
CA PRO A 589 5.81 25.53 13.47
C PRO A 589 7.34 25.56 13.51
N THR A 590 7.90 26.58 14.15
CA THR A 590 9.34 26.72 14.29
C THR A 590 9.87 25.90 15.47
N ILE A 591 11.19 25.70 15.51
CA ILE A 591 11.87 25.07 16.66
C ILE A 591 11.61 25.89 17.94
N THR A 592 11.54 27.22 17.82
CA THR A 592 11.26 28.12 18.94
C THR A 592 9.86 27.90 19.50
N ASP A 593 8.84 27.82 18.63
CA ASP A 593 7.45 27.57 19.06
C ASP A 593 7.34 26.23 19.81
N LEU A 594 8.02 25.19 19.31
CA LEU A 594 8.04 23.86 19.93
C LEU A 594 8.73 23.89 21.32
N GLN A 595 9.80 24.67 21.47
CA GLN A 595 10.51 24.82 22.75
C GLN A 595 9.64 25.57 23.76
N GLU A 596 8.99 26.66 23.36
CA GLU A 596 8.08 27.43 24.23
C GLU A 596 6.89 26.57 24.69
N ASP A 597 6.26 25.84 23.76
CA ASP A 597 5.16 24.92 24.05
C ASP A 597 5.59 23.84 25.05
N TRP A 598 6.80 23.31 24.93
CA TRP A 598 7.32 22.29 25.84
C TRP A 598 7.73 22.83 27.21
N GLU A 599 8.31 24.04 27.30
CA GLU A 599 8.61 24.68 28.59
C GLU A 599 7.34 25.00 29.36
N ALA A 600 6.30 25.49 28.68
CA ALA A 600 4.99 25.73 29.28
C ALA A 600 4.39 24.43 29.86
N ALA A 601 4.49 23.32 29.12
CA ALA A 601 4.05 22.00 29.57
C ALA A 601 4.77 21.53 30.84
N LYS A 602 6.11 21.68 30.88
CA LYS A 602 6.93 21.32 32.04
C LYS A 602 6.61 22.19 33.25
N ALA A 603 6.43 23.49 33.06
CA ALA A 603 6.06 24.42 34.12
C ALA A 603 4.68 24.07 34.72
N ALA A 604 3.68 23.80 33.89
CA ALA A 604 2.35 23.38 34.33
C ALA A 604 2.37 22.07 35.12
N ARG A 605 3.10 21.05 34.62
CA ARG A 605 3.30 19.79 35.34
C ARG A 605 3.99 19.99 36.68
N ALA A 606 5.07 20.78 36.72
CA ALA A 606 5.81 21.06 37.95
C ALA A 606 4.96 21.79 38.98
N ALA A 607 4.17 22.79 38.55
CA ALA A 607 3.25 23.52 39.41
C ALA A 607 2.14 22.62 39.98
N TYR A 608 1.64 21.66 39.19
CA TYR A 608 0.59 20.74 39.63
C TYR A 608 1.10 19.68 40.62
N ILE A 609 2.32 19.15 40.42
CA ILE A 609 2.87 18.04 41.23
C ILE A 609 3.62 18.55 42.47
N ALA A 610 3.92 19.85 42.56
CA ALA A 610 4.64 20.42 43.71
C ALA A 610 3.86 20.16 45.02
N THR A 611 4.39 19.29 45.88
CA THR A 611 3.82 19.00 47.21
C THR A 611 3.88 20.18 48.14
#